data_AF-A0A542FUW7-F1
#
_entry.id   AF-A0A542FUW7-F1
#
_cell.length_a   1.000
_cell.length_b   1.000
_cell.length_c   1.000
_cell.angle_alpha   90.00
_cell.angle_beta   90.00
_cell.angle_gamma   90.00
#
_symmetry.space_group_name_H-M   'P 1'
#
loop_
_entity.id
_entity.type
_entity.pdbx_description
1 polymer ?
#
loop_
_entity_poly.entity_id
_entity_poly.type
_entity_poly.pdbx_seq_one_letter_code
_entity_poly.pdbx_strand_id
1 'polypeptide(L)'
;MAHRFKSAALVTAVSVLVLSGCAGVDRSAAGARESEDAPSPTATEEALPTVSLETTCGLLFGSNVDGPVTEAADIITRFVEAPDLSTVTEDELDTTVGSLDGASRNADPTIVPYIEAQSDVLNQLLNALRTGENSNLDLVDFKAASLELLNRCDPYL
;
A
#
# COMPACT_ATOMS: atom_id res chain seq x y z
N MET A 1 12.88 21.38 41.87
CA MET A 1 14.29 21.03 41.54
C MET A 1 14.24 19.68 40.84
N ALA A 2 14.05 19.66 39.51
CA ALA A 2 15.10 19.69 38.48
C ALA A 2 15.88 18.37 38.40
N HIS A 3 15.55 17.54 37.42
CA HIS A 3 16.54 16.88 36.56
C HIS A 3 15.92 16.70 35.16
N ARG A 4 16.30 17.61 34.25
CA ARG A 4 16.23 17.44 32.80
C ARG A 4 17.50 16.72 32.35
N PHE A 5 17.42 15.68 31.53
CA PHE A 5 18.49 15.26 30.61
C PHE A 5 17.80 14.51 29.45
N LYS A 6 17.67 15.13 28.27
CA LYS A 6 18.63 15.30 27.15
C LYS A 6 18.33 14.25 26.06
N SER A 7 17.83 14.77 24.93
CA SER A 7 17.73 14.12 23.64
C SER A 7 19.07 13.54 23.18
N ALA A 8 19.02 12.40 22.50
CA ALA A 8 20.02 12.01 21.51
C ALA A 8 19.34 11.20 20.41
N ALA A 9 19.13 11.87 19.27
CA ALA A 9 18.93 11.20 17.99
C ALA A 9 20.23 10.47 17.61
N LEU A 10 20.11 9.25 17.09
CA LEU A 10 21.20 8.62 16.36
C LEU A 10 20.64 8.08 15.04
N VAL A 11 20.88 8.86 13.99
CA VAL A 11 20.77 8.47 12.58
C VAL A 11 22.12 7.91 12.18
N THR A 12 22.17 6.68 11.66
CA THR A 12 23.21 6.06 10.79
C THR A 12 22.96 4.55 10.76
N ALA A 13 23.05 3.78 9.68
CA ALA A 13 23.59 4.00 8.35
C ALA A 13 22.95 3.00 7.38
N VAL A 14 22.73 3.44 6.14
CA VAL A 14 22.40 2.61 4.99
C VAL A 14 23.63 1.78 4.63
N SER A 15 23.53 0.46 4.69
CA SER A 15 24.55 -0.46 4.15
C SER A 15 24.06 -1.00 2.81
N VAL A 16 24.44 -0.30 1.74
CA VAL A 16 24.44 -0.85 0.38
C VAL A 16 25.64 -1.79 0.27
N LEU A 17 25.38 -3.09 0.17
CA LEU A 17 26.38 -4.09 -0.25
C LEU A 17 26.05 -4.52 -1.68
N VAL A 18 26.77 -3.91 -2.61
CA VAL A 18 26.75 -4.19 -4.04
C VAL A 18 28.06 -4.94 -4.37
N LEU A 19 27.91 -5.99 -5.19
CA LEU A 19 28.92 -6.76 -5.94
C LEU A 19 29.77 -7.79 -5.18
N SER A 20 29.63 -9.07 -5.57
CA SER A 20 30.54 -9.74 -6.52
C SER A 20 30.43 -11.26 -6.40
N GLY A 21 30.31 -11.97 -7.53
CA GLY A 21 30.30 -13.43 -7.50
C GLY A 21 29.97 -14.18 -8.78
N CYS A 22 30.35 -13.67 -9.96
CA CYS A 22 30.54 -14.54 -11.13
C CYS A 22 31.86 -15.29 -10.94
N ALA A 23 31.79 -16.59 -10.64
CA ALA A 23 32.86 -17.54 -10.87
C ALA A 23 32.22 -18.88 -11.24
N GLY A 24 32.31 -19.22 -12.52
CA GLY A 24 31.87 -20.50 -13.06
C GLY A 24 32.91 -21.61 -12.90
N VAL A 25 32.49 -22.79 -13.38
CA VAL A 25 33.21 -24.08 -13.56
C VAL A 25 33.13 -24.98 -12.32
N ASP A 26 32.48 -26.16 -12.34
CA ASP A 26 32.56 -27.22 -13.36
C ASP A 26 31.39 -28.25 -13.30
N ARG A 27 31.17 -28.90 -14.46
CA ARG A 27 30.90 -30.33 -14.71
C ARG A 27 29.57 -30.78 -15.36
N SER A 28 29.77 -31.43 -16.51
CA SER A 28 28.85 -31.96 -17.53
C SER A 28 27.78 -32.96 -17.06
N ALA A 29 26.64 -32.94 -17.77
CA ALA A 29 26.01 -34.14 -18.28
C ALA A 29 25.23 -33.82 -19.57
N ALA A 30 25.56 -34.53 -20.65
CA ALA A 30 24.86 -34.47 -21.92
C ALA A 30 23.45 -35.06 -21.80
N GLY A 31 22.46 -34.39 -22.37
CA GLY A 31 21.09 -34.88 -22.48
C GLY A 31 20.28 -33.95 -23.38
N ALA A 32 19.76 -34.52 -24.47
CA ALA A 32 18.97 -33.87 -25.50
C ALA A 32 17.84 -32.96 -24.97
N ARG A 33 17.61 -31.83 -25.63
CA ARG A 33 16.37 -31.53 -26.39
C ARG A 33 16.42 -30.14 -27.01
N GLU A 34 15.96 -30.11 -28.25
CA GLU A 34 15.55 -28.95 -29.04
C GLU A 34 14.47 -28.17 -28.29
N SER A 35 14.75 -26.92 -27.97
CA SER A 35 13.79 -25.84 -27.80
C SER A 35 14.62 -24.57 -27.83
N GLU A 36 14.50 -23.83 -28.93
CA GLU A 36 14.88 -22.42 -28.97
C GLU A 36 14.19 -21.75 -27.78
N ASP A 37 14.98 -21.47 -26.75
CA ASP A 37 14.58 -20.68 -25.60
C ASP A 37 14.43 -19.24 -26.13
N ALA A 38 13.25 -18.96 -26.69
CA ALA A 38 12.85 -17.61 -26.98
C ALA A 38 13.01 -16.85 -25.65
N PRO A 39 13.81 -15.78 -25.57
CA PRO A 39 13.87 -14.98 -24.37
C PRO A 39 12.45 -14.53 -24.10
N SER A 40 11.82 -15.13 -23.09
CA SER A 40 10.60 -14.60 -22.52
C SER A 40 10.95 -13.16 -22.16
N PRO A 41 10.29 -12.14 -22.75
CA PRO A 41 10.55 -10.78 -22.35
C PRO A 41 10.31 -10.76 -20.85
N THR A 42 11.37 -10.54 -20.08
CA THR A 42 11.24 -10.07 -18.72
C THR A 42 10.44 -8.79 -18.91
N ALA A 43 9.14 -8.85 -18.62
CA ALA A 43 8.32 -7.66 -18.56
C ALA A 43 8.94 -6.85 -17.44
N THR A 44 9.86 -5.96 -17.81
CA THR A 44 10.22 -4.84 -16.98
C THR A 44 8.87 -4.18 -16.71
N GLU A 45 8.35 -4.32 -15.48
CA GLU A 45 7.24 -3.49 -15.04
C GLU A 45 7.65 -2.05 -15.36
N GLU A 46 7.10 -1.50 -16.44
CA GLU A 46 7.29 -0.09 -16.74
C GLU A 46 6.69 0.65 -15.56
N ALA A 47 7.56 1.21 -14.72
CA ALA A 47 7.15 2.03 -13.60
C ALA A 47 6.26 3.14 -14.18
N LEU A 48 4.98 3.09 -13.83
CA LEU A 48 4.02 4.09 -14.27
C LEU A 48 4.53 5.47 -13.85
N PRO A 49 4.42 6.50 -14.70
CA PRO A 49 4.89 7.82 -14.34
C PRO A 49 4.11 8.34 -13.14
N THR A 50 4.84 8.75 -12.10
CA THR A 50 4.31 9.41 -10.92
C THR A 50 3.52 10.67 -11.31
N VAL A 51 2.32 10.84 -10.75
CA VAL A 51 1.48 12.03 -10.91
C VAL A 51 1.77 13.06 -9.81
N SER A 52 1.32 14.30 -10.01
CA SER A 52 1.46 15.35 -8.99
C SER A 52 0.59 15.06 -7.77
N LEU A 53 0.99 15.61 -6.61
CA LEU A 53 0.19 15.54 -5.39
C LEU A 53 -1.24 16.04 -5.58
N GLU A 54 -1.45 17.14 -6.31
CA GLU A 54 -2.79 17.65 -6.65
C GLU A 54 -3.62 16.61 -7.39
N THR A 55 -3.04 15.95 -8.40
CA THR A 55 -3.74 14.90 -9.16
C THR A 55 -4.00 13.67 -8.27
N THR A 56 -3.03 13.27 -7.44
CA THR A 56 -3.23 12.19 -6.46
C THR A 56 -4.39 12.51 -5.51
N CYS A 57 -4.44 13.71 -4.94
CA CYS A 57 -5.51 14.13 -4.04
C CYS A 57 -6.87 14.16 -4.74
N GLY A 58 -6.92 14.68 -5.97
CA GLY A 58 -8.14 14.65 -6.78
C GLY A 58 -8.64 13.24 -7.09
N LEU A 59 -7.74 12.26 -7.27
CA LEU A 59 -8.08 10.85 -7.46
C LEU A 59 -8.54 10.18 -6.15
N LEU A 60 -7.91 10.51 -5.02
CA LEU A 60 -8.16 9.87 -3.73
C LEU A 60 -9.48 10.31 -3.07
N PHE A 61 -9.83 11.58 -3.18
CA PHE A 61 -11.02 12.15 -2.55
C PHE A 61 -12.16 12.37 -3.54
N GLY A 62 -11.85 12.32 -4.83
CA GLY A 62 -12.80 12.44 -5.92
C GLY A 62 -13.17 13.90 -6.21
N SER A 63 -13.10 14.29 -7.48
CA SER A 63 -13.37 15.67 -7.89
C SER A 63 -14.87 15.95 -8.12
N ASN A 64 -15.71 14.90 -8.24
CA ASN A 64 -17.15 15.00 -8.58
C ASN A 64 -18.02 13.86 -8.01
N VAL A 65 -17.42 12.82 -7.44
CA VAL A 65 -18.03 11.65 -6.78
C VAL A 65 -17.15 11.32 -5.58
N ASP A 66 -17.66 10.57 -4.61
CA ASP A 66 -16.85 10.14 -3.47
C ASP A 66 -15.63 9.32 -3.95
N GLY A 67 -14.43 9.74 -3.53
CA GLY A 67 -13.19 9.03 -3.84
C GLY A 67 -12.94 7.85 -2.90
N PRO A 68 -11.95 6.99 -3.24
CA PRO A 68 -11.67 5.78 -2.48
C PRO A 68 -11.29 6.02 -1.01
N VAL A 69 -10.76 7.19 -0.64
CA VAL A 69 -10.51 7.52 0.77
C VAL A 69 -11.80 7.77 1.54
N THR A 70 -12.76 8.45 0.91
CA THR A 70 -14.11 8.67 1.49
C THR A 70 -14.84 7.33 1.63
N GLU A 71 -14.80 6.50 0.59
CA GLU A 71 -15.42 5.17 0.61
C GLU A 71 -14.80 4.25 1.68
N ALA A 72 -13.48 4.26 1.82
CA ALA A 72 -12.78 3.55 2.90
C ALA A 72 -13.24 4.01 4.30
N ALA A 73 -13.37 5.33 4.51
CA ALA A 73 -13.82 5.88 5.79
C ALA A 73 -15.26 5.47 6.12
N ASP A 74 -16.14 5.43 5.12
CA ASP A 74 -17.53 5.00 5.28
C ASP A 74 -17.64 3.51 5.60
N ILE A 75 -16.84 2.66 4.96
CA ILE A 75 -16.75 1.22 5.25
C ILE A 75 -16.30 1.00 6.70
N ILE A 76 -15.22 1.65 7.13
CA ILE A 76 -14.71 1.51 8.50
C ILE A 76 -15.71 2.06 9.51
N THR A 77 -16.40 3.16 9.20
CA THR A 77 -17.43 3.72 10.09
C THR A 77 -18.58 2.74 10.28
N ARG A 78 -19.13 2.18 9.19
CA ARG A 78 -20.18 1.14 9.26
C ARG A 78 -19.75 -0.06 10.09
N PHE A 79 -18.53 -0.54 9.87
CA PHE A 79 -17.97 -1.66 10.64
C PHE A 79 -17.79 -1.31 12.13
N VAL A 80 -17.35 -0.11 12.48
CA VAL A 80 -17.17 0.28 13.89
C VAL A 80 -18.51 0.45 14.62
N GLU A 81 -19.52 1.03 13.95
CA GLU A 81 -20.85 1.22 14.52
C GLU A 81 -21.58 -0.10 14.75
N ALA A 82 -21.37 -1.07 13.87
CA ALA A 82 -21.88 -2.42 13.98
C ALA A 82 -20.76 -3.40 13.58
N PRO A 83 -19.97 -3.90 14.56
CA PRO A 83 -18.81 -4.78 14.36
C PRO A 83 -19.23 -6.21 14.02
N ASP A 84 -20.04 -6.29 12.97
CA ASP A 84 -20.48 -7.49 12.29
C ASP A 84 -20.14 -7.29 10.80
N LEU A 85 -19.50 -8.30 10.22
CA LEU A 85 -19.08 -8.33 8.83
C LEU A 85 -20.29 -8.32 7.87
N SER A 86 -21.52 -8.46 8.36
CA SER A 86 -22.74 -8.29 7.56
C SER A 86 -23.00 -6.85 7.08
N THR A 87 -22.31 -5.85 7.65
CA THR A 87 -22.50 -4.42 7.31
C THR A 87 -21.71 -3.94 6.09
N VAL A 88 -20.78 -4.77 5.63
CA VAL A 88 -19.88 -4.52 4.51
C VAL A 88 -19.84 -5.76 3.62
N THR A 89 -19.73 -5.57 2.31
CA THR A 89 -19.66 -6.69 1.36
C THR A 89 -18.23 -6.93 0.90
N GLU A 90 -17.97 -8.16 0.43
CA GLU A 90 -16.67 -8.50 -0.17
C GLU A 90 -16.36 -7.60 -1.37
N ASP A 91 -17.36 -7.32 -2.22
CA ASP A 91 -17.23 -6.52 -3.44
C ASP A 91 -16.91 -5.05 -3.14
N GLU A 92 -17.54 -4.44 -2.12
CA GLU A 92 -17.20 -3.09 -1.66
C GLU A 92 -15.76 -3.00 -1.18
N LEU A 93 -15.31 -3.98 -0.37
CA LEU A 93 -13.94 -4.02 0.15
C LEU A 93 -12.92 -4.24 -0.96
N ASP A 94 -13.16 -5.22 -1.85
CA ASP A 94 -12.26 -5.54 -2.97
C ASP A 94 -12.13 -4.37 -3.94
N THR A 95 -13.25 -3.70 -4.25
CA THR A 95 -13.29 -2.50 -5.12
C THR A 95 -12.55 -1.32 -4.48
N THR A 96 -12.76 -1.08 -3.18
CA THR A 96 -12.12 0.04 -2.47
C THR A 96 -10.62 -0.19 -2.33
N VAL A 97 -10.19 -1.40 -1.94
CA VAL A 97 -8.77 -1.79 -1.90
C VAL A 97 -8.15 -1.66 -3.28
N GLY A 98 -8.80 -2.20 -4.32
CA GLY A 98 -8.31 -2.12 -5.69
C GLY A 98 -8.15 -0.67 -6.17
N SER A 99 -9.06 0.21 -5.77
CA SER A 99 -8.98 1.65 -6.09
C SER A 99 -7.84 2.35 -5.37
N LEU A 100 -7.63 2.06 -4.08
CA LEU A 100 -6.51 2.61 -3.29
C LEU A 100 -5.16 2.11 -3.81
N ASP A 101 -5.04 0.81 -4.08
CA ASP A 101 -3.83 0.20 -4.65
C ASP A 101 -3.57 0.70 -6.07
N GLY A 102 -4.63 0.94 -6.84
CA GLY A 102 -4.53 1.59 -8.14
C GLY A 102 -3.97 3.01 -8.02
N ALA A 103 -4.46 3.79 -7.05
CA ALA A 103 -3.98 5.14 -6.79
C ALA A 103 -2.52 5.18 -6.29
N SER A 104 -2.09 4.21 -5.47
CA SER A 104 -0.74 4.20 -4.89
C SER A 104 0.37 3.97 -5.93
N ARG A 105 0.12 3.16 -6.97
CA ARG A 105 1.12 2.78 -7.99
C ARG A 105 1.78 3.94 -8.73
N ASN A 106 1.07 5.04 -8.90
CA ASN A 106 1.56 6.23 -9.58
C ASN A 106 1.34 7.51 -8.77
N ALA A 107 0.95 7.41 -7.50
CA ALA A 107 0.78 8.56 -6.61
C ALA A 107 2.09 9.30 -6.33
N ASP A 108 1.95 10.56 -5.89
CA ASP A 108 3.06 11.29 -5.30
C ASP A 108 3.68 10.47 -4.15
N PRO A 109 5.01 10.21 -4.15
CA PRO A 109 5.63 9.29 -3.20
C PRO A 109 5.52 9.74 -1.75
N THR A 110 5.25 11.02 -1.50
CA THR A 110 5.09 11.54 -0.14
C THR A 110 3.77 11.15 0.50
N ILE A 111 2.78 10.71 -0.29
CA ILE A 111 1.46 10.33 0.18
C ILE A 111 1.21 8.81 0.15
N VAL A 112 1.97 8.06 -0.67
CA VAL A 112 1.87 6.60 -0.84
C VAL A 112 1.78 5.83 0.49
N PRO A 113 2.64 6.06 1.51
CA PRO A 113 2.57 5.27 2.74
C PRO A 113 1.24 5.39 3.49
N TYR A 114 0.54 6.52 3.31
CA TYR A 114 -0.76 6.72 3.95
C TYR A 114 -1.88 6.08 3.15
N ILE A 115 -1.77 6.02 1.81
CA ILE A 115 -2.70 5.26 0.97
C ILE A 115 -2.60 3.77 1.32
N GLU A 116 -1.38 3.24 1.36
CA GLU A 116 -1.10 1.83 1.69
C GLU A 116 -1.62 1.47 3.08
N ALA A 117 -1.45 2.36 4.07
CA ALA A 117 -2.01 2.15 5.41
C ALA A 117 -3.56 2.09 5.43
N GLN A 118 -4.26 2.79 4.53
CA GLN A 118 -5.70 2.61 4.37
C GLN A 118 -5.98 1.21 3.78
N SER A 119 -5.34 0.88 2.65
CA SER A 119 -5.50 -0.42 1.96
C SER A 119 -5.25 -1.60 2.89
N ASP A 120 -4.22 -1.55 3.73
CA ASP A 120 -3.84 -2.64 4.63
C ASP A 120 -4.94 -2.97 5.64
N VAL A 121 -5.62 -1.96 6.18
CA VAL A 121 -6.72 -2.19 7.13
C VAL A 121 -7.93 -2.76 6.40
N LEU A 122 -8.29 -2.23 5.23
CA LEU A 122 -9.40 -2.78 4.43
C LEU A 122 -9.11 -4.22 3.98
N ASN A 123 -7.86 -4.53 3.63
CA ASN A 123 -7.43 -5.90 3.32
C ASN A 123 -7.54 -6.84 4.51
N GLN A 124 -7.30 -6.37 5.74
CA GLN A 124 -7.56 -7.16 6.94
C GLN A 124 -9.05 -7.45 7.12
N LEU A 125 -9.93 -6.46 6.89
CA LEU A 125 -11.40 -6.70 6.87
C LEU A 125 -11.78 -7.72 5.80
N LEU A 126 -11.27 -7.55 4.59
CA LEU A 126 -11.57 -8.42 3.45
C LEU A 126 -11.13 -9.87 3.73
N ASN A 127 -9.95 -10.06 4.31
CA ASN A 127 -9.47 -11.37 4.71
C ASN A 127 -10.31 -11.98 5.84
N ALA A 128 -10.73 -11.17 6.83
CA ALA A 128 -11.64 -11.61 7.89
C ALA A 128 -12.97 -12.12 7.31
N LEU A 129 -13.52 -11.39 6.34
CA LEU A 129 -14.77 -11.71 5.66
C LEU A 129 -14.66 -13.01 4.84
N ARG A 130 -13.56 -13.18 4.08
CA ARG A 130 -13.31 -14.38 3.28
C ARG A 130 -13.08 -15.64 4.11
N THR A 131 -12.44 -15.51 5.28
CA THR A 131 -12.07 -16.66 6.13
C THR A 131 -13.10 -16.97 7.20
N GLY A 132 -13.96 -16.00 7.55
CA GLY A 132 -14.87 -16.10 8.69
C GLY A 132 -14.17 -15.99 10.04
N GLU A 133 -12.90 -15.54 10.08
CA GLU A 133 -12.15 -15.32 11.31
C GLU A 133 -12.47 -13.95 11.91
N ASN A 134 -12.56 -13.89 13.24
CA ASN A 134 -12.67 -12.61 13.94
C ASN A 134 -11.37 -11.82 13.78
N SER A 135 -11.42 -10.64 13.19
CA SER A 135 -10.30 -9.71 13.16
C SER A 135 -10.41 -8.66 14.24
N ASN A 136 -9.32 -8.49 14.99
CA ASN A 136 -9.15 -7.37 15.91
C ASN A 136 -8.39 -6.28 15.16
N LEU A 137 -9.14 -5.40 14.49
CA LEU A 137 -8.56 -4.40 13.62
C LEU A 137 -7.94 -3.27 14.43
N ASP A 138 -6.67 -2.98 14.16
CA ASP A 138 -6.04 -1.79 14.68
C ASP A 138 -6.39 -0.59 13.78
N LEU A 139 -7.30 0.26 14.27
CA LEU A 139 -7.75 1.45 13.56
C LEU A 139 -6.88 2.68 13.87
N VAL A 140 -5.85 2.56 14.72
CA VAL A 140 -4.96 3.69 15.03
C VAL A 140 -4.21 4.12 13.78
N ASP A 141 -3.65 3.17 13.04
CA ASP A 141 -2.90 3.44 11.81
C ASP A 141 -3.80 3.96 10.70
N PHE A 142 -5.01 3.39 10.57
CA PHE A 142 -6.04 3.90 9.66
C PHE A 142 -6.33 5.37 9.95
N LYS A 143 -6.64 5.71 11.20
CA LYS A 143 -6.98 7.08 11.60
C LYS A 143 -5.82 8.06 11.40
N ALA A 144 -4.60 7.66 11.76
CA ALA A 144 -3.42 8.48 11.59
C ALA A 144 -3.16 8.75 10.10
N ALA A 145 -3.25 7.72 9.26
CA ALA A 145 -3.10 7.85 7.82
C ALA A 145 -4.20 8.73 7.21
N SER A 146 -5.47 8.59 7.59
CA SER A 146 -6.55 9.43 7.08
C SER A 146 -6.33 10.92 7.41
N LEU A 147 -5.84 11.23 8.62
CA LEU A 147 -5.52 12.61 9.00
C LEU A 147 -4.35 13.18 8.20
N GLU A 148 -3.31 12.39 7.96
CA GLU A 148 -2.18 12.81 7.13
C GLU A 148 -2.57 13.00 5.67
N LEU A 149 -3.42 12.13 5.12
CA LEU A 149 -4.01 12.29 3.78
C LEU A 149 -4.78 13.61 3.68
N LEU A 150 -5.70 13.86 4.62
CA LEU A 150 -6.48 15.10 4.65
C LEU A 150 -5.59 16.33 4.76
N ASN A 151 -4.63 16.36 5.68
CA ASN A 151 -3.75 17.52 5.86
C ASN A 151 -2.89 17.84 4.62
N ARG A 152 -2.47 16.81 3.89
CA ARG A 152 -1.67 16.97 2.67
C ARG A 152 -2.52 17.34 1.46
N CYS A 153 -3.77 16.86 1.44
CA CYS A 153 -4.68 17.10 0.34
C CYS A 153 -5.56 18.35 0.50
N ASP A 154 -5.74 18.89 1.71
CA ASP A 154 -6.56 20.09 2.00
C ASP A 154 -6.35 21.26 1.02
N PRO A 155 -5.12 21.58 0.54
CA PRO A 155 -4.94 22.65 -0.46
C PRO A 155 -5.51 22.35 -1.87
N TYR A 156 -5.94 21.11 -2.11
CA TYR A 156 -6.35 20.56 -3.41
C TYR A 156 -7.77 19.95 -3.40
N LEU A 157 -8.48 20.02 -2.26
CA LEU A 157 -9.87 19.60 -2.09
C LEU A 157 -10.82 20.80 -2.20
#